data_AF-Q0AZE4-F1
#
_entry.id   AF-Q0AZE4-F1
#
_cell.length_a   1.000
_cell.length_b   1.000
_cell.length_c   1.000
_cell.angle_alpha   90.00
_cell.angle_beta   90.00
_cell.angle_gamma   90.00
#
_symmetry.space_group_name_H-M   'P 1'
#
loop_
_entity.id
_entity.type
_entity.pdbx_description
1 polymer ?
#
loop_
_entity_poly.entity_id
_entity_poly.type
_entity_poly.pdbx_seq_one_letter_code
_entity_poly.pdbx_strand_id
1 'polypeptide(L)'
;MKANLERSAIANNIPAELEHSLENIIHFGGISRNSAEQLKQGLDSFGRLQQQYANDNQIRKVREQVTPAFFELYTAVLKRVAAEGYSDPLLKMFLCFGYLDERLLLPEQIHSLYQLAESIDFGSKDAVYTIDNWLVSIYKQDKEPSINEFGHDYNEVFREKKKRGELRETDKSKYDNDASSKLQHEIENLFKLGQRICHGASASYFPVLYSDILPKDLTNYLLTPQRIKEGLEKLLQVDYSVFHREIVYHRPEIGINKHIIMKPVWPDYILLPTVGSRGIMWQELTGRVRNSAARFVLPLFCNGNLDTMLLEVISHFRWELSRSTSSITRTSNVSDSLVGEYSDYIQFYKKNRNLTEEAKEKIRLQMEKHRNNTREVFADDYKTWIDFEARGLLRLNKVARQILFQHCPFSLSIRESLEKHPLYNAQISRMNNLRNREIKILTANYARLTKNGAPLDPDLEQNLLYYQG
;
A
#
# COMPACT_ATOMS: atom_id res chain seq x y z
N MET A 1 -5.94 40.87 27.70
CA MET A 1 -7.12 40.63 28.56
C MET A 1 -8.46 40.77 27.81
N LYS A 2 -8.64 41.69 26.85
CA LYS A 2 -9.85 41.71 25.97
C LYS A 2 -9.89 40.61 24.89
N ALA A 3 -8.74 40.15 24.39
CA ALA A 3 -8.67 39.03 23.43
C ALA A 3 -8.97 37.63 24.05
N ASN A 4 -9.00 37.52 25.39
CA ASN A 4 -9.32 36.28 26.09
C ASN A 4 -10.81 36.16 26.47
N LEU A 5 -11.60 37.23 26.27
CA LEU A 5 -13.07 37.19 26.37
C LEU A 5 -13.73 36.95 25.01
N GLU A 6 -13.07 37.32 23.90
CA GLU A 6 -13.53 36.97 22.55
C GLU A 6 -13.23 35.50 22.19
N ARG A 7 -12.24 34.86 22.83
CA ARG A 7 -12.03 33.40 22.73
C ARG A 7 -12.94 32.57 23.65
N SER A 8 -13.67 33.19 24.57
CA SER A 8 -14.65 32.52 25.44
C SER A 8 -16.11 32.84 25.06
N ALA A 9 -16.34 33.49 23.92
CA ALA A 9 -17.65 33.89 23.41
C ALA A 9 -17.93 33.40 21.97
N ILE A 10 -17.26 32.32 21.57
CA ILE A 10 -17.82 31.33 20.62
C ILE A 10 -18.03 30.09 21.48
N ALA A 11 -19.15 30.03 22.21
CA ALA A 11 -19.55 28.82 22.90
C ALA A 11 -19.77 27.73 21.83
N ASN A 12 -18.84 26.77 21.81
CA ASN A 12 -18.83 25.48 21.12
C ASN A 12 -19.79 25.36 19.95
N ASN A 13 -19.33 25.75 18.76
CA ASN A 13 -20.05 25.41 17.54
C ASN A 13 -19.90 23.92 17.19
N ILE A 14 -19.12 23.11 17.94
CA ILE A 14 -18.92 21.67 17.66
C ILE A 14 -20.12 20.83 18.14
N PRO A 15 -20.39 19.66 17.52
CA PRO A 15 -21.46 18.77 17.99
C PRO A 15 -21.32 18.41 19.48
N ALA A 16 -22.42 18.48 20.23
CA ALA A 16 -22.42 18.30 21.68
C ALA A 16 -21.88 16.93 22.13
N GLU A 17 -22.06 15.89 21.30
CA GLU A 17 -21.53 14.54 21.53
C GLU A 17 -20.00 14.43 21.44
N LEU A 18 -19.32 15.45 20.91
CA LEU A 18 -17.87 15.54 20.89
C LEU A 18 -17.28 16.29 22.10
N GLU A 19 -18.12 16.85 22.98
CA GLU A 19 -17.63 17.41 24.23
C GLU A 19 -17.08 16.29 25.12
N HIS A 20 -15.90 16.50 25.69
CA HIS A 20 -15.20 15.49 26.50
C HIS A 20 -14.87 14.21 25.72
N SER A 21 -14.45 14.37 24.45
CA SER A 21 -14.14 13.26 23.55
C SER A 21 -13.16 12.27 24.18
N LEU A 22 -12.09 12.80 24.79
CA LEU A 22 -11.04 12.01 25.42
C LEU A 22 -11.57 11.13 26.56
N GLU A 23 -12.37 11.71 27.46
CA GLU A 23 -13.01 10.99 28.57
C GLU A 23 -13.93 9.89 28.06
N ASN A 24 -14.77 10.20 27.07
CA ASN A 24 -15.76 9.28 26.53
C ASN A 24 -15.10 8.08 25.84
N ILE A 25 -14.05 8.32 25.03
CA ILE A 25 -13.30 7.25 24.36
C ILE A 25 -12.55 6.39 25.40
N ILE A 26 -11.91 6.99 26.41
CA ILE A 26 -11.24 6.23 27.49
C ILE A 26 -12.25 5.37 28.25
N HIS A 27 -13.40 5.92 28.60
CA HIS A 27 -14.45 5.21 29.31
C HIS A 27 -14.99 4.04 28.48
N PHE A 28 -15.17 4.24 27.17
CA PHE A 28 -15.57 3.18 26.26
C PHE A 28 -14.48 2.10 26.12
N GLY A 29 -13.21 2.49 25.95
CA GLY A 29 -12.10 1.56 25.79
C GLY A 29 -11.81 0.73 27.05
N GLY A 30 -12.03 1.29 28.24
CA GLY A 30 -11.82 0.58 29.51
C GLY A 30 -10.35 0.22 29.79
N ILE A 31 -9.42 1.05 29.31
CA ILE A 31 -7.97 0.87 29.54
C ILE A 31 -7.58 1.07 31.01
N SER A 32 -6.36 0.68 31.37
CA SER A 32 -5.87 0.83 32.75
C SER A 32 -5.86 2.30 33.19
N ARG A 33 -6.10 2.55 34.49
CA ARG A 33 -6.06 3.90 35.07
C ARG A 33 -4.73 4.60 34.81
N ASN A 34 -3.62 3.86 34.88
CA ASN A 34 -2.29 4.39 34.60
C ASN A 34 -2.17 4.86 33.14
N SER A 35 -2.56 4.01 32.18
CA SER A 35 -2.55 4.34 30.76
C SER A 35 -3.45 5.54 30.44
N ALA A 36 -4.63 5.61 31.06
CA ALA A 36 -5.56 6.74 30.93
C ALA A 36 -4.97 8.05 31.48
N GLU A 37 -4.37 8.04 32.68
CA GLU A 37 -3.72 9.22 33.27
C GLU A 37 -2.52 9.67 32.44
N GLN A 38 -1.71 8.73 31.95
CA GLN A 38 -0.58 9.00 31.06
C GLN A 38 -1.03 9.67 29.75
N LEU A 39 -2.13 9.19 29.17
CA LEU A 39 -2.70 9.76 27.95
C LEU A 39 -3.19 11.20 28.19
N LYS A 40 -4.00 11.42 29.24
CA LYS A 40 -4.52 12.76 29.60
C LYS A 40 -3.41 13.78 29.85
N GLN A 41 -2.45 13.43 30.71
CA GLN A 41 -1.32 14.31 31.03
C GLN A 41 -0.45 14.60 29.81
N GLY A 42 -0.25 13.59 28.95
CA GLY A 42 0.51 13.72 27.72
C GLY A 42 -0.15 14.68 26.74
N LEU A 43 -1.46 14.55 26.49
CA LEU A 43 -2.19 15.46 25.59
C LEU A 43 -2.26 16.89 26.13
N ASP A 44 -2.50 17.07 27.44
CA ASP A 44 -2.47 18.39 28.08
C ASP A 44 -1.09 19.05 27.97
N SER A 45 -0.02 18.26 28.06
CA SER A 45 1.35 18.74 27.89
C SER A 45 1.63 19.08 26.42
N PHE A 46 1.17 18.24 25.49
CA PHE A 46 1.31 18.47 24.05
C PHE A 46 0.63 19.77 23.62
N GLY A 47 -0.64 19.98 24.00
CA GLY A 47 -1.39 21.20 23.66
C GLY A 47 -0.74 22.47 24.21
N ARG A 48 -0.19 22.44 25.43
CA ARG A 48 0.57 23.57 26.01
C ARG A 48 1.87 23.84 25.25
N LEU A 49 2.63 22.81 24.91
CA LEU A 49 3.90 22.94 24.20
C LEU A 49 3.70 23.49 22.77
N GLN A 50 2.61 23.09 22.10
CA GLN A 50 2.23 23.65 20.79
C GLN A 50 2.00 25.16 20.87
N GLN A 51 1.24 25.62 21.87
CA GLN A 51 0.98 27.06 22.07
C GLN A 51 2.24 27.88 22.40
N GLN A 52 3.24 27.24 23.02
CA GLN A 52 4.48 27.89 23.44
C GLN A 52 5.58 27.84 22.37
N TYR A 53 5.32 27.25 21.19
CA TYR A 53 6.35 27.00 20.17
C TYR A 53 7.59 26.34 20.77
N ALA A 54 7.36 25.35 21.63
CA ALA A 54 8.43 24.65 22.35
C ALA A 54 9.36 23.90 21.39
N ASN A 55 10.56 23.56 21.88
CA ASN A 55 11.53 22.86 21.03
C ASN A 55 11.09 21.42 20.68
N ASP A 56 11.58 20.94 19.55
CA ASP A 56 11.23 19.62 19.01
C ASP A 56 11.52 18.46 19.98
N ASN A 57 12.54 18.61 20.83
CA ASN A 57 12.93 17.57 21.79
C ASN A 57 11.90 17.36 22.90
N GLN A 58 11.30 18.45 23.42
CA GLN A 58 10.25 18.36 24.43
C GLN A 58 8.99 17.73 23.84
N ILE A 59 8.58 18.19 22.65
CA ILE A 59 7.42 17.64 21.94
C ILE A 59 7.62 16.17 21.64
N ARG A 60 8.81 15.78 21.17
CA ARG A 60 9.16 14.37 20.91
C ARG A 60 8.99 13.48 22.13
N LYS A 61 9.46 13.90 23.32
CA LYS A 61 9.29 13.13 24.55
C LYS A 61 7.82 12.89 24.91
N VAL A 62 6.99 13.92 24.75
CA VAL A 62 5.54 13.80 24.99
C VAL A 62 4.91 12.82 24.00
N ARG A 63 5.29 12.87 22.72
CA ARG A 63 4.80 11.91 21.71
C ARG A 63 5.20 10.47 22.04
N GLU A 64 6.46 10.25 22.43
CA GLU A 64 6.97 8.94 22.86
C GLU A 64 6.22 8.41 24.09
N GLN A 65 5.84 9.29 25.02
CA GLN A 65 5.03 8.94 26.19
C GLN A 65 3.58 8.62 25.84
N VAL A 66 2.94 9.36 24.94
CA VAL A 66 1.52 9.17 24.59
C VAL A 66 1.29 7.94 23.71
N THR A 67 2.23 7.65 22.82
CA THR A 67 2.05 6.64 21.75
C THR A 67 1.64 5.24 22.25
N PRO A 68 2.26 4.66 23.30
CA PRO A 68 1.85 3.34 23.79
C PRO A 68 0.40 3.31 24.30
N ALA A 69 0.00 4.30 25.10
CA ALA A 69 -1.35 4.39 25.64
C ALA A 69 -2.39 4.64 24.54
N PHE A 70 -2.04 5.37 23.48
CA PHE A 70 -2.90 5.53 22.31
C PHE A 70 -3.22 4.19 21.65
N PHE A 71 -2.22 3.36 21.35
CA PHE A 71 -2.45 2.07 20.68
C PHE A 71 -3.11 1.04 21.60
N GLU A 72 -2.86 1.10 22.91
CA GLU A 72 -3.63 0.32 23.90
C GLU A 72 -5.12 0.68 23.85
N LEU A 73 -5.44 1.98 23.90
CA LEU A 73 -6.80 2.49 23.80
C LEU A 73 -7.45 2.12 22.47
N TYR A 74 -6.73 2.33 21.36
CA TYR A 74 -7.19 1.99 20.03
C TYR A 74 -7.58 0.50 19.94
N THR A 75 -6.72 -0.39 20.44
CA THR A 75 -6.96 -1.84 20.42
C THR A 75 -8.21 -2.19 21.23
N ALA A 76 -8.38 -1.59 22.41
CA ALA A 76 -9.52 -1.88 23.27
C ALA A 76 -10.85 -1.40 22.66
N VAL A 77 -10.88 -0.18 22.14
CA VAL A 77 -12.05 0.39 21.46
C VAL A 77 -12.39 -0.43 20.21
N LEU A 78 -11.41 -0.77 19.37
CA LEU A 78 -11.62 -1.55 18.15
C LEU A 78 -12.24 -2.92 18.45
N LYS A 79 -11.75 -3.64 19.48
CA LYS A 79 -12.31 -4.95 19.86
C LYS A 79 -13.79 -4.86 20.24
N ARG A 80 -14.18 -3.79 20.96
CA ARG A 80 -15.57 -3.55 21.31
C ARG A 80 -16.41 -3.18 20.09
N VAL A 81 -15.94 -2.25 19.24
CA VAL A 81 -16.62 -1.89 17.99
C VAL A 81 -16.76 -3.08 17.05
N ALA A 82 -15.77 -3.98 16.99
CA ALA A 82 -15.85 -5.19 16.17
C ALA A 82 -16.97 -6.15 16.62
N ALA A 83 -17.34 -6.13 17.90
CA ALA A 83 -18.37 -6.98 18.50
C ALA A 83 -19.76 -6.30 18.54
N GLU A 84 -19.80 -5.01 18.91
CA GLU A 84 -21.02 -4.24 19.18
C GLU A 84 -21.45 -3.38 17.99
N GLY A 85 -20.56 -3.12 17.02
CA GLY A 85 -20.72 -2.11 15.98
C GLY A 85 -20.35 -0.70 16.49
N TYR A 86 -20.45 0.28 15.59
CA TYR A 86 -20.31 1.68 15.97
C TYR A 86 -21.57 2.16 16.71
N SER A 87 -21.39 2.67 17.93
CA SER A 87 -22.48 3.28 18.71
C SER A 87 -22.74 4.74 18.35
N ASP A 88 -21.70 5.46 17.93
CA ASP A 88 -21.73 6.89 17.66
C ASP A 88 -20.62 7.32 16.67
N PRO A 89 -20.71 8.53 16.09
CA PRO A 89 -19.68 9.08 15.21
C PRO A 89 -18.33 9.34 15.89
N LEU A 90 -18.30 9.59 17.20
CA LEU A 90 -17.06 9.87 17.95
C LEU A 90 -16.08 8.68 17.87
N LEU A 91 -16.57 7.46 18.09
CA LEU A 91 -15.74 6.25 17.98
C LEU A 91 -15.20 6.06 16.56
N LYS A 92 -15.99 6.41 15.54
CA LYS A 92 -15.57 6.36 14.14
C LYS A 92 -14.53 7.43 13.82
N MET A 93 -14.67 8.63 14.37
CA MET A 93 -13.64 9.66 14.25
C MET A 93 -12.31 9.20 14.86
N PHE A 94 -12.36 8.52 16.01
CA PHE A 94 -11.17 7.96 16.64
C PHE A 94 -10.52 6.85 15.81
N LEU A 95 -11.28 5.83 15.44
CA LEU A 95 -10.76 4.66 14.74
C LEU A 95 -10.35 4.97 13.29
N CYS A 96 -11.12 5.79 12.56
CA CYS A 96 -10.81 6.09 11.16
C CYS A 96 -9.80 7.24 10.98
N PHE A 97 -9.77 8.23 11.88
CA PHE A 97 -8.99 9.45 11.67
C PHE A 97 -7.91 9.71 12.73
N GLY A 98 -7.89 8.95 13.83
CA GLY A 98 -6.99 9.22 14.96
C GLY A 98 -7.39 10.45 15.79
N TYR A 99 -8.66 10.87 15.68
CA TYR A 99 -9.22 11.95 16.50
C TYR A 99 -9.43 11.49 17.94
N LEU A 100 -8.94 12.25 18.91
CA LEU A 100 -9.00 11.83 20.33
C LEU A 100 -9.45 12.93 21.29
N ASP A 101 -9.16 14.20 20.99
CA ASP A 101 -9.41 15.31 21.91
C ASP A 101 -9.76 16.56 21.10
N GLU A 102 -10.94 17.12 21.36
CA GLU A 102 -11.47 18.30 20.68
C GLU A 102 -10.56 19.53 20.84
N ARG A 103 -9.76 19.59 21.91
CA ARG A 103 -8.89 20.74 22.23
C ARG A 103 -7.66 20.82 21.33
N LEU A 104 -7.35 19.75 20.58
CA LEU A 104 -6.19 19.68 19.69
C LEU A 104 -6.49 20.11 18.25
N LEU A 105 -7.75 20.38 17.93
CA LEU A 105 -8.20 20.74 16.58
C LEU A 105 -8.96 22.08 16.59
N LEU A 106 -9.07 22.69 15.42
CA LEU A 106 -9.93 23.84 15.21
C LEU A 106 -11.39 23.38 15.04
N PRO A 107 -12.39 24.18 15.46
CA PRO A 107 -13.81 23.81 15.31
C PRO A 107 -14.19 23.42 13.88
N GLU A 108 -13.68 24.11 12.86
CA GLU A 108 -13.99 23.83 11.45
C GLU A 108 -13.42 22.47 10.99
N GLN A 109 -12.24 22.10 11.53
CA GLN A 109 -11.64 20.79 11.28
C GLN A 109 -12.46 19.68 11.93
N ILE A 110 -12.96 19.91 13.14
CA ILE A 110 -13.83 18.97 13.86
C ILE A 110 -15.11 18.71 13.08
N HIS A 111 -15.79 19.75 12.61
CA HIS A 111 -16.99 19.60 11.77
C HIS A 111 -16.73 18.80 10.50
N SER A 112 -15.63 19.10 9.83
CA SER A 112 -15.26 18.42 8.59
C SER A 112 -15.01 16.93 8.84
N LEU A 113 -14.31 16.59 9.92
CA LEU A 113 -14.09 15.19 10.31
C LEU A 113 -15.38 14.49 10.73
N TYR A 114 -16.28 15.19 11.43
CA TYR A 114 -17.57 14.67 11.84
C TYR A 114 -18.44 14.31 10.64
N GLN A 115 -18.57 15.23 9.67
CA GLN A 115 -19.27 14.96 8.39
C GLN A 115 -18.62 13.81 7.61
N LEU A 116 -17.29 13.73 7.61
CA LEU A 116 -16.58 12.60 7.02
C LEU A 116 -16.87 11.29 7.74
N ALA A 117 -16.95 11.27 9.08
CA ALA A 117 -17.28 10.07 9.84
C ALA A 117 -18.67 9.51 9.47
N GLU A 118 -19.65 10.40 9.30
CA GLU A 118 -21.00 10.01 8.88
C GLU A 118 -21.04 9.44 7.45
N SER A 119 -20.21 9.97 6.55
CA SER A 119 -20.23 9.59 5.12
C SER A 119 -19.26 8.47 4.73
N ILE A 120 -18.16 8.26 5.47
CA ILE A 120 -17.11 7.31 5.11
C ILE A 120 -17.58 5.88 5.35
N ASP A 121 -17.70 5.08 4.29
CA ASP A 121 -18.08 3.66 4.39
C ASP A 121 -17.19 2.80 3.48
N PHE A 122 -15.88 2.84 3.73
CA PHE A 122 -14.92 2.03 2.98
C PHE A 122 -14.85 0.63 3.61
N GLY A 123 -15.94 -0.13 3.50
CA GLY A 123 -16.13 -1.43 4.15
C GLY A 123 -15.56 -2.65 3.41
N SER A 124 -14.55 -2.48 2.54
CA SER A 124 -13.97 -3.43 1.54
C SER A 124 -14.30 -3.16 0.07
N LYS A 125 -15.05 -2.09 -0.23
CA LYS A 125 -15.38 -1.71 -1.62
C LYS A 125 -14.08 -1.51 -2.43
N ASP A 126 -13.99 -2.20 -3.56
CA ASP A 126 -12.83 -2.18 -4.46
C ASP A 126 -11.49 -2.55 -3.80
N ALA A 127 -11.52 -3.39 -2.74
CA ALA A 127 -10.34 -3.78 -1.95
C ALA A 127 -9.61 -2.60 -1.27
N VAL A 128 -10.34 -1.52 -0.98
CA VAL A 128 -9.84 -0.36 -0.22
C VAL A 128 -10.42 -0.40 1.19
N TYR A 129 -9.54 -0.30 2.18
CA TYR A 129 -9.86 -0.42 3.59
C TYR A 129 -9.40 0.82 4.35
N THR A 130 -10.26 1.43 5.15
CA THR A 130 -9.77 2.19 6.31
C THR A 130 -9.09 1.24 7.29
N ILE A 131 -8.16 1.76 8.10
CA ILE A 131 -7.39 0.91 9.02
C ILE A 131 -8.27 0.14 10.01
N ASP A 132 -9.38 0.71 10.46
CA ASP A 132 -10.32 0.05 11.37
C ASP A 132 -10.98 -1.15 10.70
N ASN A 133 -11.48 -1.00 9.47
CA ASN A 133 -12.06 -2.10 8.69
C ASN A 133 -11.03 -3.18 8.36
N TRP A 134 -9.78 -2.78 8.06
CA TRP A 134 -8.69 -3.72 7.87
C TRP A 134 -8.42 -4.53 9.15
N LEU A 135 -8.25 -3.86 10.28
CA LEU A 135 -7.97 -4.51 11.56
C LEU A 135 -9.15 -5.38 12.05
N VAL A 136 -10.40 -4.97 11.78
CA VAL A 136 -11.59 -5.80 12.01
C VAL A 136 -11.55 -7.06 11.15
N SER A 137 -11.13 -6.96 9.87
CA SER A 137 -10.99 -8.13 8.99
C SER A 137 -9.91 -9.11 9.50
N ILE A 138 -8.83 -8.60 10.09
CA ILE A 138 -7.81 -9.43 10.75
C ILE A 138 -8.35 -10.07 12.02
N TYR A 139 -9.07 -9.31 12.85
CA TYR A 139 -9.65 -9.79 14.11
C TYR A 139 -10.73 -10.86 13.88
N LYS A 140 -11.55 -10.69 12.83
CA LYS A 140 -12.54 -11.68 12.38
C LYS A 140 -11.91 -12.85 11.62
N GLN A 141 -10.60 -12.77 11.32
CA GLN A 141 -9.81 -13.77 10.59
C GLN A 141 -10.22 -13.95 9.11
N ASP A 142 -10.86 -12.94 8.52
CA ASP A 142 -11.15 -12.87 7.08
C ASP A 142 -9.87 -12.60 6.27
N LYS A 143 -8.87 -11.97 6.89
CA LYS A 143 -7.55 -11.69 6.34
C LYS A 143 -6.46 -12.16 7.32
N GLU A 144 -5.31 -12.57 6.77
CA GLU A 144 -4.14 -12.94 7.57
C GLU A 144 -3.30 -11.70 7.95
N PRO A 145 -2.60 -11.68 9.10
CA PRO A 145 -1.71 -10.57 9.45
C PRO A 145 -0.58 -10.35 8.44
N SER A 146 -0.10 -9.12 8.39
CA SER A 146 0.96 -8.64 7.52
C SER A 146 2.33 -9.10 8.02
N ILE A 147 3.32 -9.04 7.13
CA ILE A 147 4.71 -9.27 7.51
C ILE A 147 5.20 -8.21 8.51
N ASN A 148 6.14 -8.60 9.37
CA ASN A 148 6.83 -7.70 10.29
C ASN A 148 7.99 -6.93 9.62
N GLU A 149 8.71 -6.12 10.40
CA GLU A 149 9.87 -5.34 9.92
C GLU A 149 11.03 -6.19 9.35
N PHE A 150 11.06 -7.49 9.66
CA PHE A 150 12.04 -8.44 9.15
C PHE A 150 11.56 -9.21 7.92
N GLY A 151 10.32 -8.96 7.46
CA GLY A 151 9.71 -9.66 6.35
C GLY A 151 9.12 -11.04 6.71
N HIS A 152 8.97 -11.36 8.00
CA HIS A 152 8.37 -12.62 8.43
C HIS A 152 6.85 -12.51 8.53
N ASP A 153 6.16 -13.45 7.91
CA ASP A 153 4.71 -13.62 8.09
C ASP A 153 4.38 -14.18 9.49
N TYR A 154 3.09 -14.18 9.87
CA TYR A 154 2.64 -14.66 11.18
C TYR A 154 3.05 -16.12 11.47
N ASN A 155 3.09 -16.97 10.45
CA ASN A 155 3.51 -18.37 10.57
C ASN A 155 5.03 -18.51 10.70
N GLU A 156 5.80 -17.64 10.06
CA GLU A 156 7.25 -17.58 10.19
C GLU A 156 7.66 -17.09 11.56
N VAL A 157 6.97 -16.08 12.12
CA VAL A 157 7.16 -15.65 13.51
C VAL A 157 6.93 -16.82 14.49
N PHE A 158 5.88 -17.63 14.29
CA PHE A 158 5.68 -18.85 15.08
C PHE A 158 6.88 -19.80 14.99
N ARG A 159 7.41 -20.03 13.77
CA ARG A 159 8.57 -20.91 13.57
C ARG A 159 9.82 -20.38 14.27
N GLU A 160 10.02 -19.07 14.31
CA GLU A 160 11.11 -18.45 15.05
C GLU A 160 10.97 -18.62 16.57
N LYS A 161 9.77 -18.36 17.11
CA LYS A 161 9.47 -18.57 18.54
C LYS A 161 9.65 -20.03 18.94
N LYS A 162 9.25 -20.97 18.07
CA LYS A 162 9.50 -22.39 18.25
C LYS A 162 11.00 -22.72 18.28
N LYS A 163 11.80 -22.17 17.35
CA LYS A 163 13.26 -22.36 17.33
C LYS A 163 13.93 -21.82 18.61
N ARG A 164 13.39 -20.75 19.19
CA ARG A 164 13.86 -20.16 20.46
C ARG A 164 13.38 -20.92 21.70
N GLY A 165 12.47 -21.88 21.55
CA GLY A 165 11.88 -22.63 22.67
C GLY A 165 10.76 -21.91 23.41
N GLU A 166 10.28 -20.78 22.89
CA GLU A 166 9.17 -20.01 23.49
C GLU A 166 7.80 -20.65 23.23
N LEU A 167 7.67 -21.39 22.12
CA LEU A 167 6.46 -22.12 21.71
C LEU A 167 6.79 -23.55 21.29
N ARG A 168 5.80 -24.44 21.39
CA ARG A 168 5.88 -25.83 20.93
C ARG A 168 4.96 -26.03 19.73
N GLU A 169 5.18 -27.11 18.98
CA GLU A 169 4.31 -27.46 17.85
C GLU A 169 2.85 -27.68 18.29
N THR A 170 2.65 -28.21 19.51
CA THR A 170 1.33 -28.39 20.13
C THR A 170 0.57 -27.08 20.30
N ASP A 171 1.27 -25.94 20.38
CA ASP A 171 0.65 -24.63 20.57
C ASP A 171 0.15 -24.03 19.25
N LYS A 172 0.48 -24.64 18.10
CA LYS A 172 0.19 -24.10 16.76
C LYS A 172 -1.29 -23.81 16.56
N SER A 173 -2.16 -24.76 16.91
CA SER A 173 -3.61 -24.58 16.75
C SER A 173 -4.15 -23.43 17.62
N LYS A 174 -3.66 -23.29 18.86
CA LYS A 174 -4.05 -22.16 19.72
C LYS A 174 -3.54 -20.83 19.17
N TYR A 175 -2.30 -20.82 18.67
CA TYR A 175 -1.66 -19.64 18.09
C TYR A 175 -2.40 -19.15 16.83
N ASP A 176 -2.77 -20.06 15.93
CA ASP A 176 -3.42 -19.71 14.66
C ASP A 176 -4.84 -19.17 14.84
N ASN A 177 -5.54 -19.62 15.89
CA ASN A 177 -6.91 -19.23 16.19
C ASN A 177 -7.01 -18.07 17.20
N ASP A 178 -5.89 -17.54 17.70
CA ASP A 178 -5.89 -16.40 18.61
C ASP A 178 -6.04 -15.07 17.87
N ALA A 179 -7.30 -14.69 17.65
CA ALA A 179 -7.70 -13.43 17.03
C ALA A 179 -7.09 -12.20 17.71
N SER A 180 -6.95 -12.22 19.05
CA SER A 180 -6.37 -11.08 19.79
C SER A 180 -4.88 -10.94 19.51
N SER A 181 -4.14 -12.05 19.45
CA SER A 181 -2.72 -12.06 19.12
C SER A 181 -2.46 -11.68 17.65
N LYS A 182 -3.32 -12.12 16.73
CA LYS A 182 -3.27 -11.70 15.31
C LYS A 182 -3.49 -10.19 15.16
N LEU A 183 -4.50 -9.65 15.84
CA LEU A 183 -4.77 -8.22 15.86
C LEU A 183 -3.59 -7.42 16.43
N GLN A 184 -3.03 -7.86 17.57
CA GLN A 184 -1.89 -7.19 18.19
C GLN A 184 -0.67 -7.18 17.26
N HIS A 185 -0.42 -8.29 16.57
CA HIS A 185 0.65 -8.37 15.58
C HIS A 185 0.44 -7.35 14.46
N GLU A 186 -0.78 -7.19 13.95
CA GLU A 186 -1.07 -6.23 12.89
C GLU A 186 -0.90 -4.77 13.33
N ILE A 187 -1.35 -4.45 14.56
CA ILE A 187 -1.23 -3.10 15.10
C ILE A 187 0.24 -2.70 15.28
N GLU A 188 1.06 -3.59 15.86
CA GLU A 188 2.47 -3.28 16.10
C GLU A 188 3.28 -3.22 14.80
N ASN A 189 3.04 -4.15 13.88
CA ASN A 189 3.88 -4.30 12.70
C ASN A 189 3.41 -3.43 11.53
N LEU A 190 2.12 -3.41 11.19
CA LEU A 190 1.62 -2.66 10.04
C LEU A 190 1.10 -1.28 10.45
N PHE A 191 0.19 -1.18 11.42
CA PHE A 191 -0.47 0.09 11.71
C PHE A 191 0.53 1.13 12.25
N LYS A 192 1.19 0.82 13.37
CA LYS A 192 2.08 1.76 14.06
C LYS A 192 3.28 2.19 13.22
N LEU A 193 3.94 1.23 12.55
CA LEU A 193 5.08 1.52 11.69
C LEU A 193 4.64 2.17 10.38
N GLY A 194 3.58 1.66 9.75
CA GLY A 194 3.04 2.20 8.51
C GLY A 194 2.58 3.65 8.68
N GLN A 195 1.90 3.99 9.77
CA GLN A 195 1.34 5.34 9.97
C GLN A 195 2.47 6.36 10.05
N ARG A 196 3.57 5.99 10.74
CA ARG A 196 4.79 6.78 10.81
C ARG A 196 5.47 6.95 9.46
N ILE A 197 5.60 5.89 8.67
CA ILE A 197 6.27 5.98 7.37
C ILE A 197 5.42 6.78 6.37
N CYS A 198 4.11 6.55 6.32
CA CYS A 198 3.19 7.26 5.42
C CYS A 198 3.09 8.76 5.72
N HIS A 199 3.21 9.16 6.99
CA HIS A 199 3.33 10.57 7.36
C HIS A 199 4.54 11.26 6.69
N GLY A 200 5.62 10.51 6.41
CA GLY A 200 6.79 10.99 5.65
C GLY A 200 7.77 11.84 6.46
N ALA A 201 7.32 12.53 7.49
CA ALA A 201 8.15 13.34 8.39
C ALA A 201 8.29 12.70 9.77
N SER A 202 9.21 11.74 9.91
CA SER A 202 9.42 10.97 11.15
C SER A 202 9.67 11.81 12.41
N ALA A 203 10.13 13.05 12.28
CA ALA A 203 10.35 13.97 13.40
C ALA A 203 9.05 14.60 13.92
N SER A 204 8.06 14.82 13.05
CA SER A 204 6.76 15.41 13.39
C SER A 204 5.66 14.39 13.66
N TYR A 205 5.90 13.11 13.39
CA TYR A 205 4.91 12.05 13.55
C TYR A 205 4.30 11.98 14.96
N PHE A 206 2.97 11.95 15.02
CA PHE A 206 2.17 11.71 16.21
C PHE A 206 0.94 10.88 15.81
N PRO A 207 0.57 9.80 16.53
CA PRO A 207 -0.58 8.98 16.16
C PRO A 207 -1.93 9.67 16.39
N VAL A 208 -1.97 10.69 17.26
CA VAL A 208 -3.16 11.51 17.51
C VAL A 208 -3.20 12.68 16.55
N LEU A 209 -4.37 12.93 15.98
CA LEU A 209 -4.61 14.02 15.06
C LEU A 209 -4.61 15.37 15.78
N TYR A 210 -4.02 16.40 15.15
CA TYR A 210 -3.97 17.77 15.69
C TYR A 210 -3.97 18.82 14.58
N SER A 211 -4.26 20.06 14.93
CA SER A 211 -4.57 21.15 13.99
C SER A 211 -3.53 21.37 12.90
N ASP A 212 -2.24 21.37 13.24
CA ASP A 212 -1.19 21.86 12.36
C ASP A 212 -0.84 20.89 11.22
N ILE A 213 -1.17 19.61 11.39
CA ILE A 213 -0.97 18.60 10.33
C ILE A 213 -2.16 18.50 9.38
N LEU A 214 -3.33 19.03 9.77
CA LEU A 214 -4.53 18.93 8.98
C LEU A 214 -4.61 20.04 7.92
N PRO A 215 -4.87 19.69 6.64
CA PRO A 215 -5.19 20.70 5.65
C PRO A 215 -6.51 21.39 6.00
N LYS A 216 -6.68 22.63 5.53
CA LYS A 216 -7.93 23.38 5.73
C LYS A 216 -9.13 22.73 5.04
N ASP A 217 -8.89 22.06 3.93
CA ASP A 217 -9.91 21.33 3.15
C ASP A 217 -9.59 19.84 3.19
N LEU A 218 -10.24 19.10 4.09
CA LEU A 218 -9.95 17.68 4.29
C LEU A 218 -10.44 16.81 3.14
N THR A 219 -11.58 17.17 2.54
CA THR A 219 -12.22 16.41 1.47
C THR A 219 -11.32 16.30 0.25
N ASN A 220 -10.62 17.38 -0.10
CA ASN A 220 -9.69 17.40 -1.24
C ASN A 220 -8.41 16.59 -1.01
N TYR A 221 -8.08 16.23 0.23
CA TYR A 221 -6.92 15.41 0.56
C TYR A 221 -7.30 13.96 0.84
N LEU A 222 -8.56 13.67 1.12
CA LEU A 222 -9.06 12.32 1.36
C LEU A 222 -8.82 11.42 0.15
N LEU A 223 -8.16 10.28 0.39
CA LEU A 223 -8.04 9.21 -0.59
C LEU A 223 -9.29 8.35 -0.56
N THR A 224 -10.10 8.47 -1.62
CA THR A 224 -11.27 7.63 -1.85
C THR A 224 -10.91 6.47 -2.78
N PRO A 225 -11.69 5.36 -2.78
CA PRO A 225 -11.48 4.27 -3.72
C PRO A 225 -11.45 4.74 -5.19
N GLN A 226 -12.32 5.69 -5.53
CA GLN A 226 -12.38 6.27 -6.87
C GLN A 226 -11.09 7.01 -7.25
N ARG A 227 -10.51 7.82 -6.35
CA ARG A 227 -9.25 8.54 -6.63
C ARG A 227 -8.06 7.59 -6.80
N ILE A 228 -8.00 6.54 -5.98
CA ILE A 228 -6.97 5.50 -6.11
C ILE A 228 -7.10 4.80 -7.46
N LYS A 229 -8.33 4.42 -7.84
CA LYS A 229 -8.63 3.79 -9.13
C LYS A 229 -8.24 4.68 -10.31
N GLU A 230 -8.62 5.96 -10.30
CA GLU A 230 -8.26 6.91 -11.37
C GLU A 230 -6.74 7.10 -11.49
N GLY A 231 -6.03 7.22 -10.37
CA GLY A 231 -4.57 7.29 -10.36
C GLY A 231 -3.93 6.01 -10.90
N LEU A 232 -4.50 4.85 -10.57
CA LEU A 232 -4.02 3.55 -11.04
C LEU A 232 -4.26 3.35 -12.54
N GLU A 233 -5.43 3.74 -13.04
CA GLU A 233 -5.80 3.62 -14.45
C GLU A 233 -4.81 4.35 -15.36
N LYS A 234 -4.31 5.53 -14.96
CA LYS A 234 -3.25 6.24 -15.69
C LYS A 234 -1.97 5.40 -15.84
N LEU A 235 -1.58 4.68 -14.80
CA LEU A 235 -0.40 3.82 -14.84
C LEU A 235 -0.66 2.58 -15.70
N LEU A 236 -1.84 1.97 -15.57
CA LEU A 236 -2.24 0.79 -16.33
C LEU A 236 -2.42 1.07 -17.83
N GLN A 237 -2.75 2.31 -18.21
CA GLN A 237 -2.70 2.75 -19.61
C GLN A 237 -1.29 2.67 -20.19
N VAL A 238 -0.25 2.67 -19.35
CA VAL A 238 1.14 2.50 -19.75
C VAL A 238 1.58 1.04 -19.58
N ASP A 239 1.64 0.54 -18.35
CA ASP A 239 2.01 -0.83 -18.02
C ASP A 239 0.77 -1.58 -17.50
N TYR A 240 -0.03 -2.07 -18.44
CA TYR A 240 -1.25 -2.81 -18.13
C TYR A 240 -0.96 -4.19 -17.49
N SER A 241 0.28 -4.66 -17.56
CA SER A 241 0.71 -5.98 -17.10
C SER A 241 1.11 -6.02 -15.62
N VAL A 242 1.18 -4.88 -14.92
CA VAL A 242 1.66 -4.75 -13.53
C VAL A 242 1.13 -5.83 -12.60
N PHE A 243 -0.19 -6.06 -12.61
CA PHE A 243 -0.87 -6.97 -11.70
C PHE A 243 -1.13 -8.37 -12.28
N HIS A 244 -0.77 -8.60 -13.54
CA HIS A 244 -1.00 -9.89 -14.18
C HIS A 244 0.01 -10.94 -13.72
N ARG A 245 -0.48 -12.13 -13.40
CA ARG A 245 0.33 -13.26 -12.93
C ARG A 245 0.00 -14.51 -13.73
N GLU A 246 1.02 -15.34 -13.94
CA GLU A 246 0.83 -16.68 -14.47
C GLU A 246 0.16 -17.57 -13.42
N ILE A 247 -1.05 -18.03 -13.74
CA ILE A 247 -1.85 -18.88 -12.87
C ILE A 247 -2.16 -20.19 -13.59
N VAL A 248 -2.06 -21.29 -12.85
CA VAL A 248 -2.57 -22.58 -13.31
C VAL A 248 -4.09 -22.57 -13.20
N TYR A 249 -4.76 -22.42 -14.33
CA TYR A 249 -6.19 -22.56 -14.47
C TYR A 249 -6.57 -24.04 -14.57
N HIS A 250 -7.49 -24.45 -13.72
CA HIS A 250 -7.99 -25.82 -13.61
C HIS A 250 -9.52 -25.77 -13.52
N ARG A 251 -10.19 -26.24 -14.57
CA ARG A 251 -11.65 -26.34 -14.60
C ARG A 251 -12.08 -27.56 -15.42
N PRO A 252 -12.09 -28.76 -14.81
CA PRO A 252 -12.40 -30.02 -15.48
C PRO A 252 -13.79 -30.05 -16.12
N GLU A 253 -14.76 -29.32 -15.55
CA GLU A 253 -16.15 -29.22 -16.02
C GLU A 253 -16.25 -28.73 -17.47
N ILE A 254 -15.32 -27.86 -17.89
CA ILE A 254 -15.23 -27.35 -19.26
C ILE A 254 -14.07 -28.01 -20.05
N GLY A 255 -13.58 -29.16 -19.57
CA GLY A 255 -12.53 -29.95 -20.22
C GLY A 255 -11.10 -29.41 -20.05
N ILE A 256 -10.87 -28.45 -19.15
CA ILE A 256 -9.54 -27.88 -18.90
C ILE A 256 -8.92 -28.48 -17.64
N ASN A 257 -8.04 -29.45 -17.83
CA ASN A 257 -7.29 -30.08 -16.73
C ASN A 257 -6.09 -29.24 -16.27
N LYS A 258 -5.42 -28.53 -17.18
CA LYS A 258 -4.33 -27.63 -16.84
C LYS A 258 -4.11 -26.67 -17.99
N HIS A 259 -4.30 -25.38 -17.74
CA HIS A 259 -4.01 -24.32 -18.69
C HIS A 259 -3.33 -23.17 -17.95
N ILE A 260 -2.25 -22.61 -18.49
CA ILE A 260 -1.60 -21.45 -17.86
C ILE A 260 -2.23 -20.20 -18.46
N ILE A 261 -2.69 -19.31 -17.59
CA ILE A 261 -3.30 -18.04 -17.98
C ILE A 261 -2.64 -16.88 -17.26
N MET A 262 -2.71 -15.71 -17.87
CA MET A 262 -2.41 -14.42 -17.27
C MET A 262 -3.67 -13.84 -16.67
N LYS A 263 -3.71 -13.73 -15.33
CA LYS A 263 -4.85 -13.20 -14.60
C LYS A 263 -4.41 -12.05 -13.69
N PRO A 264 -5.13 -10.91 -13.66
CA PRO A 264 -4.83 -9.84 -12.74
C PRO A 264 -5.12 -10.27 -11.29
N VAL A 265 -4.19 -10.00 -10.39
CA VAL A 265 -4.35 -10.13 -8.94
C VAL A 265 -4.16 -8.74 -8.33
N TRP A 266 -5.29 -8.12 -7.99
CA TRP A 266 -5.33 -6.77 -7.44
C TRP A 266 -4.81 -6.74 -5.99
N PRO A 267 -4.13 -5.66 -5.58
CA PRO A 267 -3.69 -5.46 -4.21
C PRO A 267 -4.85 -5.04 -3.30
N ASP A 268 -4.72 -5.30 -2.00
CA ASP A 268 -5.50 -4.64 -0.96
C ASP A 268 -4.85 -3.27 -0.65
N TYR A 269 -5.65 -2.20 -0.62
CA TYR A 269 -5.20 -0.85 -0.26
C TYR A 269 -5.64 -0.52 1.16
N ILE A 270 -4.68 -0.23 2.05
CA ILE A 270 -4.92 0.05 3.47
C ILE A 270 -4.62 1.52 3.74
N LEU A 271 -5.64 2.26 4.15
CA LEU A 271 -5.57 3.69 4.43
C LEU A 271 -5.31 3.93 5.91
N LEU A 272 -4.19 4.57 6.22
CA LEU A 272 -3.78 4.87 7.60
C LEU A 272 -4.23 6.26 8.04
N PRO A 273 -4.64 6.43 9.30
CA PRO A 273 -5.19 7.68 9.85
C PRO A 273 -4.08 8.71 10.02
N THR A 274 -3.64 9.31 8.93
CA THR A 274 -2.57 10.30 8.91
C THR A 274 -2.70 11.20 7.69
N VAL A 275 -2.16 12.40 7.82
CA VAL A 275 -1.88 13.29 6.71
C VAL A 275 -0.44 13.03 6.27
N GLY A 276 -0.26 12.60 5.02
CA GLY A 276 1.03 12.08 4.57
C GLY A 276 1.27 12.20 3.08
N SER A 277 2.55 12.13 2.71
CA SER A 277 3.05 12.27 1.34
C SER A 277 3.69 11.00 0.80
N ARG A 278 3.68 9.90 1.56
CA ARG A 278 4.33 8.64 1.19
C ARG A 278 3.38 7.45 1.20
N GLY A 279 3.49 6.63 0.17
CA GLY A 279 2.87 5.31 0.10
C GLY A 279 3.93 4.22 0.20
N ILE A 280 3.52 3.01 0.58
CA ILE A 280 4.43 1.89 0.78
C ILE A 280 3.82 0.64 0.14
N MET A 281 4.64 -0.08 -0.62
CA MET A 281 4.36 -1.48 -0.93
C MET A 281 4.77 -2.31 0.29
N TRP A 282 3.80 -2.71 1.10
CA TRP A 282 4.07 -3.38 2.37
C TRP A 282 4.52 -4.82 2.14
N GLN A 283 3.80 -5.55 1.29
CA GLN A 283 4.16 -6.91 0.87
C GLN A 283 3.58 -7.21 -0.50
N GLU A 284 4.32 -7.98 -1.30
CA GLU A 284 3.98 -8.35 -2.66
C GLU A 284 3.08 -9.60 -2.73
N LEU A 285 3.17 -10.47 -1.72
CA LEU A 285 2.40 -11.69 -1.56
C LEU A 285 1.99 -11.85 -0.09
N THR A 286 0.91 -12.59 0.14
CA THR A 286 0.52 -13.08 1.46
C THR A 286 0.89 -14.56 1.59
N GLY A 287 1.82 -14.86 2.50
CA GLY A 287 2.35 -16.21 2.70
C GLY A 287 3.02 -16.77 1.45
N ARG A 288 2.81 -18.06 1.17
CA ARG A 288 3.43 -18.78 0.04
C ARG A 288 2.54 -18.91 -1.20
N VAL A 289 1.39 -18.24 -1.20
CA VAL A 289 0.40 -18.36 -2.26
C VAL A 289 0.70 -17.34 -3.35
N ARG A 290 1.14 -17.81 -4.54
CA ARG A 290 1.53 -16.94 -5.67
C ARG A 290 0.42 -16.02 -6.19
N ASN A 291 -0.83 -16.36 -5.92
CA ASN A 291 -2.02 -15.65 -6.40
C ASN A 291 -2.68 -14.82 -5.30
N SER A 292 -2.02 -14.64 -4.16
CA SER A 292 -2.52 -13.82 -3.08
C SER A 292 -2.37 -12.32 -3.38
N ALA A 293 -3.28 -11.51 -2.85
CA ALA A 293 -3.20 -10.06 -2.97
C ALA A 293 -1.92 -9.52 -2.30
N ALA A 294 -1.34 -8.50 -2.94
CA ALA A 294 -0.34 -7.64 -2.32
C ALA A 294 -1.01 -6.66 -1.34
N ARG A 295 -0.25 -5.95 -0.51
CA ARG A 295 -0.78 -4.93 0.39
C ARG A 295 -0.08 -3.61 0.17
N PHE A 296 -0.83 -2.60 -0.24
CA PHE A 296 -0.35 -1.24 -0.42
C PHE A 296 -0.90 -0.38 0.71
N VAL A 297 0.00 0.34 1.38
CA VAL A 297 -0.34 1.16 2.53
C VAL A 297 -0.19 2.62 2.13
N LEU A 298 -1.27 3.38 2.29
CA LEU A 298 -1.37 4.78 1.87
C LEU A 298 -1.87 5.64 3.05
N PRO A 299 -1.55 6.95 3.10
CA PRO A 299 -2.16 7.85 4.06
C PRO A 299 -3.63 8.08 3.69
N LEU A 300 -4.51 8.16 4.67
CA LEU A 300 -5.92 8.47 4.46
C LEU A 300 -6.10 9.88 3.86
N PHE A 301 -5.26 10.83 4.28
CA PHE A 301 -5.18 12.17 3.70
C PHE A 301 -3.85 12.35 2.97
N CYS A 302 -3.88 12.40 1.64
CA CYS A 302 -2.71 12.58 0.80
C CYS A 302 -2.39 14.06 0.61
N ASN A 303 -1.28 14.53 1.16
CA ASN A 303 -0.79 15.90 0.97
C ASN A 303 0.26 16.06 -0.14
N GLY A 304 0.53 14.97 -0.89
CA GLY A 304 1.40 14.95 -2.05
C GLY A 304 0.66 14.69 -3.37
N ASN A 305 1.42 14.42 -4.43
CA ASN A 305 0.86 13.96 -5.71
C ASN A 305 0.56 12.46 -5.64
N LEU A 306 -0.72 12.09 -5.76
CA LEU A 306 -1.16 10.69 -5.71
C LEU A 306 -0.57 9.84 -6.83
N ASP A 307 -0.49 10.36 -8.06
CA ASP A 307 0.05 9.62 -9.21
C ASP A 307 1.53 9.25 -8.96
N THR A 308 2.32 10.19 -8.45
CA THR A 308 3.73 9.95 -8.07
C THR A 308 3.84 8.93 -6.93
N MET A 309 2.96 9.01 -5.93
CA MET A 309 2.94 8.08 -4.80
C MET A 309 2.61 6.66 -5.25
N LEU A 310 1.57 6.49 -6.07
CA LEU A 310 1.19 5.19 -6.62
C LEU A 310 2.30 4.61 -7.51
N LEU A 311 2.93 5.44 -8.32
CA LEU A 311 4.06 5.03 -9.16
C LEU A 311 5.26 4.56 -8.32
N GLU A 312 5.58 5.21 -7.20
CA GLU A 312 6.60 4.73 -6.25
C GLU A 312 6.24 3.35 -5.69
N VAL A 313 5.03 3.19 -5.16
CA VAL A 313 4.53 1.92 -4.61
C VAL A 313 4.59 0.81 -5.67
N ILE A 314 4.13 1.08 -6.88
CA ILE A 314 4.04 0.10 -7.97
C ILE A 314 5.42 -0.26 -8.50
N SER A 315 6.36 0.69 -8.55
CA SER A 315 7.75 0.41 -8.94
C SER A 315 8.40 -0.60 -7.99
N HIS A 316 8.18 -0.45 -6.68
CA HIS A 316 8.67 -1.43 -5.69
C HIS A 316 7.94 -2.76 -5.82
N PHE A 317 6.61 -2.74 -5.98
CA PHE A 317 5.82 -3.94 -6.19
C PHE A 317 6.31 -4.76 -7.38
N ARG A 318 6.59 -4.11 -8.52
CA ARG A 318 7.03 -4.77 -9.76
C ARG A 318 8.35 -5.52 -9.55
N TRP A 319 9.29 -4.89 -8.85
CA TRP A 319 10.56 -5.51 -8.47
C TRP A 319 10.36 -6.71 -7.53
N GLU A 320 9.65 -6.50 -6.43
CA GLU A 320 9.51 -7.49 -5.37
C GLU A 320 8.69 -8.70 -5.83
N LEU A 321 7.63 -8.50 -6.63
CA LEU A 321 6.86 -9.58 -7.23
C LEU A 321 7.74 -10.46 -8.13
N SER A 322 8.59 -9.85 -8.97
CA SER A 322 9.54 -10.61 -9.79
C SER A 322 10.55 -11.36 -8.93
N ARG A 323 11.10 -10.73 -7.88
CA ARG A 323 12.05 -11.36 -6.96
C ARG A 323 11.45 -12.59 -6.28
N SER A 324 10.24 -12.45 -5.75
CA SER A 324 9.54 -13.53 -5.05
C SER A 324 9.14 -14.64 -6.02
N THR A 325 8.66 -14.32 -7.22
CA THR A 325 8.30 -15.33 -8.21
C THR A 325 9.52 -16.16 -8.67
N SER A 326 10.64 -15.50 -8.98
CA SER A 326 11.88 -16.16 -9.42
C SER A 326 12.50 -17.05 -8.34
N SER A 327 12.45 -16.62 -7.07
CA SER A 327 13.04 -17.39 -5.96
C SER A 327 12.29 -18.69 -5.65
N ILE A 328 10.98 -18.74 -5.90
CA ILE A 328 10.13 -19.92 -5.64
C ILE A 328 10.27 -20.94 -6.78
N THR A 329 10.51 -20.51 -8.02
CA THR A 329 10.84 -21.38 -9.15
C THR A 329 12.34 -21.74 -9.15
N ARG A 330 12.74 -22.76 -8.39
CA ARG A 330 14.08 -23.39 -8.50
C ARG A 330 14.26 -24.12 -9.85
N THR A 331 14.18 -23.39 -10.94
CA THR A 331 14.53 -23.84 -12.29
C THR A 331 15.62 -22.92 -12.82
N SER A 332 16.45 -23.44 -13.72
CA SER A 332 17.72 -22.90 -14.23
C SER A 332 17.72 -21.49 -14.86
N ASN A 333 16.61 -20.75 -14.81
CA ASN A 333 16.38 -19.54 -15.60
C ASN A 333 16.18 -18.28 -14.73
N VAL A 334 16.83 -18.20 -13.57
CA VAL A 334 16.83 -16.96 -12.74
C VAL A 334 17.33 -15.75 -13.57
N SER A 335 18.20 -16.01 -14.56
CA SER A 335 18.70 -15.05 -15.55
C SER A 335 17.62 -14.41 -16.42
N ASP A 336 16.46 -15.04 -16.60
CA ASP A 336 15.42 -14.60 -17.55
C ASP A 336 14.28 -13.83 -16.86
N SER A 337 14.47 -13.48 -15.59
CA SER A 337 13.51 -12.68 -14.82
C SER A 337 13.89 -11.20 -14.81
N LEU A 338 12.92 -10.31 -14.63
CA LEU A 338 13.17 -8.86 -14.52
C LEU A 338 14.29 -8.54 -13.52
N VAL A 339 14.22 -9.10 -12.31
CA VAL A 339 15.23 -8.87 -11.28
C VAL A 339 16.58 -9.45 -11.68
N GLY A 340 16.60 -10.63 -12.30
CA GLY A 340 17.84 -11.26 -12.79
C GLY A 340 18.53 -10.41 -13.85
N GLU A 341 17.84 -10.14 -14.96
CA GLU A 341 18.37 -9.37 -16.08
C GLU A 341 18.78 -7.95 -15.66
N TYR A 342 17.97 -7.30 -14.82
CA TYR A 342 18.27 -5.94 -14.35
C TYR A 342 19.44 -5.92 -13.36
N SER A 343 19.55 -6.92 -12.48
CA SER A 343 20.71 -7.05 -11.58
C SER A 343 22.00 -7.32 -12.35
N ASP A 344 21.95 -8.18 -13.37
CA ASP A 344 23.09 -8.45 -14.26
C ASP A 344 23.49 -7.19 -15.02
N TYR A 345 22.51 -6.42 -15.52
CA TYR A 345 22.74 -5.12 -16.14
C TYR A 345 23.51 -4.17 -15.20
N ILE A 346 23.05 -4.01 -13.95
CA ILE A 346 23.69 -3.14 -12.96
C ILE A 346 25.04 -3.69 -12.48
N GLN A 347 25.24 -5.00 -12.43
CA GLN A 347 26.50 -5.60 -12.01
C GLN A 347 27.58 -5.48 -13.10
N PHE A 348 27.21 -5.67 -14.37
CA PHE A 348 28.16 -5.80 -15.48
C PHE A 348 28.20 -4.56 -16.41
N TYR A 349 27.54 -3.45 -16.05
CA TYR A 349 27.46 -2.25 -16.89
C TYR A 349 28.82 -1.73 -17.39
N LYS A 350 29.87 -1.78 -16.56
CA LYS A 350 31.22 -1.32 -16.93
C LYS A 350 31.80 -2.04 -18.15
N LYS A 351 31.52 -3.35 -18.27
CA LYS A 351 32.00 -4.22 -19.36
C LYS A 351 31.03 -4.30 -20.54
N ASN A 352 29.84 -3.70 -20.43
CA ASN A 352 28.80 -3.81 -21.44
C ASN A 352 29.12 -2.93 -22.66
N ARG A 353 29.33 -3.56 -23.82
CA ARG A 353 29.65 -2.89 -25.09
C ARG A 353 28.47 -2.11 -25.68
N ASN A 354 27.24 -2.37 -25.21
CA ASN A 354 26.04 -1.66 -25.65
C ASN A 354 25.82 -0.32 -24.93
N LEU A 355 26.69 0.05 -23.97
CA LEU A 355 26.63 1.30 -23.23
C LEU A 355 27.77 2.24 -23.64
N THR A 356 27.44 3.51 -23.85
CA THR A 356 28.43 4.58 -24.02
C THR A 356 29.11 4.88 -22.68
N GLU A 357 30.29 5.52 -22.70
CA GLU A 357 30.98 5.91 -21.47
C GLU A 357 30.15 6.90 -20.64
N GLU A 358 29.43 7.82 -21.28
CA GLU A 358 28.48 8.71 -20.61
C GLU A 358 27.34 7.93 -19.93
N ALA A 359 26.78 6.91 -20.57
CA ALA A 359 25.73 6.08 -19.98
C ALA A 359 26.26 5.28 -18.78
N LYS A 360 27.50 4.78 -18.84
CA LYS A 360 28.15 4.10 -17.70
C LYS A 360 28.34 5.06 -16.53
N GLU A 361 28.77 6.28 -16.79
CA GLU A 361 28.93 7.29 -15.75
C GLU A 361 27.60 7.67 -15.11
N LYS A 362 26.53 7.83 -15.91
CA LYS A 362 25.17 8.07 -15.39
C LYS A 362 24.70 6.93 -14.48
N ILE A 363 24.96 5.67 -14.86
CA ILE A 363 24.64 4.50 -14.02
C ILE A 363 25.43 4.54 -12.71
N ARG A 364 26.74 4.86 -12.76
CA ARG A 364 27.57 5.01 -11.55
C ARG A 364 26.98 6.04 -10.59
N LEU A 365 26.62 7.22 -11.10
CA LEU A 365 26.02 8.30 -10.30
C LEU A 365 24.66 7.91 -9.73
N GLN A 366 23.82 7.21 -10.50
CA GLN A 366 22.53 6.71 -10.03
C GLN A 366 22.72 5.65 -8.92
N MET A 367 23.66 4.72 -9.08
CA MET A 367 23.99 3.75 -8.02
C MET A 367 24.47 4.45 -6.75
N GLU A 368 25.33 5.46 -6.86
CA GLU A 368 25.81 6.23 -5.71
C GLU A 368 24.68 6.97 -4.99
N LYS A 369 23.81 7.65 -5.75
CA LYS A 369 22.60 8.31 -5.24
C LYS A 369 21.74 7.36 -4.40
N HIS A 370 21.59 6.12 -4.86
CA HIS A 370 20.76 5.10 -4.22
C HIS A 370 21.54 4.15 -3.29
N ARG A 371 22.76 4.53 -2.87
CA ARG A 371 23.61 3.74 -1.95
C ARG A 371 23.83 2.31 -2.42
N ASN A 372 24.01 2.13 -3.73
CA ASN A 372 24.15 0.84 -4.43
C ASN A 372 22.96 -0.11 -4.26
N ASN A 373 21.76 0.40 -3.95
CA ASN A 373 20.55 -0.41 -3.90
C ASN A 373 19.95 -0.56 -5.31
N THR A 374 20.16 -1.72 -5.94
CA THR A 374 19.66 -2.05 -7.28
C THR A 374 18.15 -1.87 -7.41
N ARG A 375 17.37 -2.17 -6.36
CA ARG A 375 15.90 -2.00 -6.37
C ARG A 375 15.52 -0.54 -6.58
N GLU A 376 16.19 0.37 -5.88
CA GLU A 376 15.90 1.80 -5.96
C GLU A 376 16.36 2.39 -7.30
N VAL A 377 17.45 1.86 -7.86
CA VAL A 377 17.91 2.20 -9.22
C VAL A 377 16.86 1.76 -10.25
N PHE A 378 16.33 0.54 -10.13
CA PHE A 378 15.20 0.05 -10.95
C PHE A 378 13.96 0.94 -10.79
N ALA A 379 13.60 1.31 -9.56
CA ALA A 379 12.42 2.13 -9.30
C ALA A 379 12.49 3.49 -10.01
N ASP A 380 13.67 4.13 -10.01
CA ASP A 380 13.91 5.39 -10.74
C ASP A 380 13.85 5.22 -12.27
N ASP A 381 14.39 4.11 -12.80
CA ASP A 381 14.30 3.79 -14.22
C ASP A 381 12.85 3.45 -14.64
N TYR A 382 12.10 2.74 -13.80
CA TYR A 382 10.69 2.44 -14.02
C TYR A 382 9.81 3.70 -13.97
N LYS A 383 10.07 4.63 -13.05
CA LYS A 383 9.41 5.95 -13.07
C LYS A 383 9.69 6.67 -14.38
N THR A 384 10.95 6.63 -14.83
CA THR A 384 11.34 7.24 -16.11
C THR A 384 10.67 6.55 -17.31
N TRP A 385 10.49 5.23 -17.24
CA TRP A 385 9.77 4.44 -18.23
C TRP A 385 8.32 4.89 -18.40
N ILE A 386 7.62 5.04 -17.28
CA ILE A 386 6.20 5.43 -17.25
C ILE A 386 6.00 6.90 -17.64
N ASP A 387 6.81 7.82 -17.09
CA ASP A 387 6.58 9.26 -17.27
C ASP A 387 7.09 9.81 -18.61
N PHE A 388 8.18 9.24 -19.14
CA PHE A 388 8.90 9.80 -20.28
C PHE A 388 8.95 8.87 -21.49
N GLU A 389 9.41 7.62 -21.32
CA GLU A 389 9.59 6.71 -22.46
C GLU A 389 8.25 6.34 -23.11
N ALA A 390 7.18 6.20 -22.32
CA ALA A 390 5.80 6.02 -22.79
C ALA A 390 5.31 7.14 -23.73
N ARG A 391 5.90 8.35 -23.61
CA ARG A 391 5.59 9.53 -24.45
C ARG A 391 6.60 9.72 -25.59
N GLY A 392 7.50 8.76 -25.80
CA GLY A 392 8.59 8.85 -26.78
C GLY A 392 9.76 9.74 -26.36
N LEU A 393 9.81 10.18 -25.09
CA LEU A 393 10.91 10.99 -24.56
C LEU A 393 12.02 10.07 -24.03
N LEU A 394 13.02 9.85 -24.87
CA LEU A 394 14.12 8.92 -24.62
C LEU A 394 15.05 9.42 -23.49
N ARG A 395 14.97 8.79 -22.32
CA ARG A 395 15.80 9.14 -21.14
C ARG A 395 16.61 7.97 -20.59
N LEU A 396 16.16 6.75 -20.87
CA LEU A 396 16.84 5.53 -20.52
C LEU A 396 17.93 5.20 -21.55
N ASN A 397 18.95 4.48 -21.11
CA ASN A 397 19.90 3.89 -22.04
C ASN A 397 19.29 2.68 -22.75
N LYS A 398 19.99 2.20 -23.79
CA LYS A 398 19.53 1.08 -24.63
C LYS A 398 19.24 -0.20 -23.83
N VAL A 399 20.06 -0.52 -22.83
CA VAL A 399 19.98 -1.79 -22.08
C VAL A 399 18.80 -1.75 -21.11
N ALA A 400 18.70 -0.70 -20.29
CA ALA A 400 17.56 -0.52 -19.37
C ALA A 400 16.22 -0.50 -20.13
N ARG A 401 16.16 0.19 -21.27
CA ARG A 401 14.98 0.22 -22.15
C ARG A 401 14.58 -1.17 -22.63
N GLN A 402 15.54 -2.00 -23.04
CA GLN A 402 15.26 -3.35 -23.53
C GLN A 402 14.67 -4.23 -22.43
N ILE A 403 15.24 -4.18 -21.22
CA ILE A 403 14.76 -4.95 -20.07
C ILE A 403 13.34 -4.51 -19.69
N LEU A 404 13.10 -3.20 -19.57
CA LEU A 404 11.77 -2.67 -19.25
C LEU A 404 10.74 -2.97 -20.34
N PHE A 405 11.11 -2.90 -21.62
CA PHE A 405 10.19 -3.26 -22.71
C PHE A 405 9.76 -4.73 -22.65
N GLN A 406 10.69 -5.63 -22.29
CA GLN A 406 10.41 -7.07 -22.19
C GLN A 406 9.53 -7.40 -20.99
N HIS A 407 9.83 -6.82 -19.82
CA HIS A 407 9.20 -7.20 -18.55
C HIS A 407 8.08 -6.25 -18.10
N CYS A 408 7.99 -5.05 -18.64
CA CYS A 408 6.99 -4.02 -18.34
C CYS A 408 6.41 -3.44 -19.65
N PRO A 409 5.79 -4.30 -20.48
CA PRO A 409 5.39 -3.95 -21.84
C PRO A 409 4.36 -2.82 -21.87
N PHE A 410 4.56 -1.89 -22.81
CA PHE A 410 3.58 -0.85 -23.10
C PHE A 410 2.25 -1.43 -23.61
N SER A 411 1.16 -0.74 -23.29
CA SER A 411 -0.16 -0.97 -23.86
C SER A 411 -0.14 -0.88 -25.40
N LEU A 412 -1.14 -1.48 -26.06
CA LEU A 412 -1.25 -1.46 -27.51
C LEU A 412 -1.21 -0.05 -28.10
N SER A 413 -1.96 0.88 -27.53
CA SER A 413 -2.04 2.27 -28.02
C SER A 413 -0.69 2.97 -28.02
N ILE A 414 0.10 2.80 -26.95
CA ILE A 414 1.46 3.37 -26.87
C ILE A 414 2.38 2.70 -27.88
N ARG A 415 2.31 1.37 -28.03
CA ARG A 415 3.10 0.65 -29.04
C ARG A 415 2.83 1.13 -30.45
N GLU A 416 1.58 1.32 -30.82
CA GLU A 416 1.20 1.85 -32.14
C GLU A 416 1.77 3.26 -32.36
N SER A 417 1.71 4.13 -31.34
CA SER A 417 2.29 5.48 -31.42
C SER A 417 3.82 5.48 -31.57
N LEU A 418 4.50 4.53 -30.93
CA LEU A 418 5.97 4.43 -30.91
C LEU A 418 6.52 3.53 -32.04
N GLU A 419 5.67 2.87 -32.82
CA GLU A 419 6.10 1.91 -33.85
C GLU A 419 7.01 2.54 -34.90
N LYS A 420 6.74 3.80 -35.25
CA LYS A 420 7.55 4.59 -36.21
C LYS A 420 8.89 5.03 -35.63
N HIS A 421 9.06 4.97 -34.31
CA HIS A 421 10.27 5.40 -33.66
C HIS A 421 11.38 4.35 -33.85
N PRO A 422 12.54 4.70 -34.47
CA PRO A 422 13.56 3.71 -34.86
C PRO A 422 14.10 2.85 -33.70
N LEU A 423 14.18 3.43 -32.51
CA LEU A 423 14.67 2.72 -31.31
C LEU A 423 13.67 1.69 -30.74
N TYR A 424 12.39 1.78 -31.12
CA TYR A 424 11.34 0.91 -30.63
C TYR A 424 10.84 -0.08 -31.67
N ASN A 425 10.91 0.28 -32.96
CA ASN A 425 10.36 -0.48 -34.08
C ASN A 425 10.69 -1.99 -34.03
N ALA A 426 11.96 -2.34 -33.80
CA ALA A 426 12.40 -3.73 -33.74
C ALA A 426 11.79 -4.52 -32.57
N GLN A 427 11.70 -3.90 -31.38
CA GLN A 427 11.13 -4.53 -30.19
C GLN A 427 9.60 -4.66 -30.29
N ILE A 428 8.94 -3.60 -30.77
CA ILE A 428 7.50 -3.58 -31.01
C ILE A 428 7.12 -4.66 -32.04
N SER A 429 7.80 -4.71 -33.19
CA SER A 429 7.53 -5.70 -34.22
C SER A 429 7.68 -7.13 -33.70
N ARG A 430 8.77 -7.41 -32.95
CA ARG A 430 8.99 -8.72 -32.33
C ARG A 430 7.86 -9.07 -31.37
N MET A 431 7.46 -8.16 -30.49
CA MET A 431 6.43 -8.41 -29.50
C MET A 431 5.04 -8.58 -30.13
N ASN A 432 4.68 -7.74 -31.11
CA ASN A 432 3.43 -7.85 -31.86
C ASN A 432 3.32 -9.21 -32.55
N ASN A 433 4.39 -9.70 -33.17
CA ASN A 433 4.42 -11.01 -33.81
C ASN A 433 4.20 -12.16 -32.81
N LEU A 434 4.86 -12.11 -31.65
CA LEU A 434 4.70 -13.12 -30.60
C LEU A 434 3.26 -13.12 -30.05
N ARG A 435 2.72 -11.94 -29.73
CA ARG A 435 1.35 -11.80 -29.22
C ARG A 435 0.30 -12.21 -30.23
N ASN A 436 0.44 -11.81 -31.50
CA ASN A 436 -0.50 -12.19 -32.56
C ASN A 436 -0.53 -13.70 -32.79
N ARG A 437 0.61 -14.40 -32.63
CA ARG A 437 0.65 -15.85 -32.64
C ARG A 437 -0.15 -16.43 -31.47
N GLU A 438 0.06 -15.91 -30.26
CA GLU A 438 -0.63 -16.37 -29.06
C GLU A 438 -2.14 -16.12 -29.12
N ILE A 439 -2.57 -14.93 -29.53
CA ILE A 439 -3.98 -14.57 -29.73
C ILE A 439 -4.66 -15.55 -30.68
N LYS A 440 -4.02 -15.90 -31.80
CA LYS A 440 -4.58 -16.88 -32.77
C LYS A 440 -4.77 -18.25 -32.14
N ILE A 441 -3.78 -18.71 -31.36
CA ILE A 441 -3.84 -20.01 -30.66
C ILE A 441 -4.97 -19.99 -29.62
N LEU A 442 -5.01 -18.97 -28.77
CA LEU A 442 -6.02 -18.82 -27.71
C LEU A 442 -7.43 -18.70 -28.29
N THR A 443 -7.62 -17.87 -29.31
CA THR A 443 -8.93 -17.69 -29.97
C THR A 443 -9.42 -19.02 -30.56
N ALA A 444 -8.56 -19.78 -31.24
CA ALA A 444 -8.94 -21.08 -31.79
C ALA A 444 -9.27 -22.10 -30.70
N ASN A 445 -8.55 -22.09 -29.58
CA ASN A 445 -8.80 -22.97 -28.44
C ASN A 445 -10.11 -22.60 -27.72
N TYR A 446 -10.32 -21.31 -27.43
CA TYR A 446 -11.51 -20.81 -26.73
C TYR A 446 -12.78 -20.95 -27.57
N ALA A 447 -12.70 -20.78 -28.89
CA ALA A 447 -13.81 -21.05 -29.79
C ALA A 447 -14.29 -22.51 -29.73
N ARG A 448 -13.41 -23.48 -29.41
CA ARG A 448 -13.82 -24.89 -29.23
C ARG A 448 -14.61 -25.10 -27.94
N LEU A 449 -14.35 -24.30 -26.91
CA LEU A 449 -15.03 -24.37 -25.62
C LEU A 449 -16.44 -23.76 -25.68
N THR A 450 -16.66 -22.78 -26.57
CA THR A 450 -17.94 -22.08 -26.72
C THR A 450 -18.86 -22.67 -27.81
N LYS A 451 -18.46 -23.78 -28.47
CA LYS A 451 -19.19 -24.40 -29.60
C LYS A 451 -20.65 -24.77 -29.31
N ASN A 452 -21.00 -25.01 -28.06
CA ASN A 452 -22.36 -25.39 -27.64
C ASN A 452 -23.20 -24.18 -27.17
N GLY A 453 -22.78 -22.94 -27.47
CA GLY A 453 -23.46 -21.73 -27.01
C GLY A 453 -23.17 -21.34 -25.56
N ALA A 454 -22.23 -22.02 -24.90
CA ALA A 454 -21.78 -21.65 -23.56
C ALA A 454 -20.92 -20.37 -23.62
N PRO A 455 -21.10 -19.43 -22.67
CA PRO A 455 -20.25 -18.25 -22.58
C PRO A 455 -18.80 -18.65 -22.23
N LEU A 456 -17.84 -17.88 -22.73
CA LEU A 456 -16.44 -18.06 -22.35
C LEU A 456 -16.26 -17.70 -20.87
N ASP A 457 -15.47 -18.48 -20.16
CA ASP A 457 -15.18 -18.19 -18.75
C ASP A 457 -14.45 -16.84 -18.62
N PRO A 458 -14.83 -15.97 -17.65
CA PRO A 458 -14.23 -14.64 -17.50
C PRO A 458 -12.71 -14.65 -17.35
N ASP A 459 -12.13 -15.68 -16.71
CA ASP A 459 -10.68 -15.78 -16.56
C ASP A 459 -9.97 -16.03 -17.90
N LEU A 460 -10.61 -16.76 -18.82
CA LEU A 460 -10.10 -17.00 -20.17
C LEU A 460 -10.25 -15.76 -21.06
N GLU A 461 -11.32 -14.99 -20.87
CA GLU A 461 -11.51 -13.70 -21.55
C GLU A 461 -10.45 -12.69 -21.11
N GLN A 462 -10.21 -12.55 -19.80
CA GLN A 462 -9.14 -11.70 -19.26
C GLN A 462 -7.75 -12.12 -19.77
N ASN A 463 -7.49 -13.42 -19.88
CA ASN A 463 -6.26 -13.91 -20.47
C ASN A 463 -6.12 -13.49 -21.93
N LEU A 464 -7.19 -13.53 -22.73
CA LEU A 464 -7.15 -13.07 -24.12
C LEU A 464 -6.89 -11.56 -24.21
N LEU A 465 -7.59 -10.77 -23.37
CA LEU A 465 -7.39 -9.32 -23.28
C LEU A 465 -5.94 -8.96 -22.93
N TYR A 466 -5.31 -9.71 -22.03
CA TYR A 466 -3.90 -9.50 -21.68
C TYR A 466 -2.96 -9.58 -22.90
N TYR A 467 -3.17 -10.52 -23.81
CA TYR A 467 -2.30 -10.66 -24.99
C TYR A 467 -2.59 -9.62 -26.07
N GLN A 468 -3.86 -9.20 -26.21
CA GLN A 468 -4.25 -8.08 -27.08
C GLN A 468 -3.54 -6.79 -26.63
N GLY A 469 -3.53 -6.57 -25.32
CA GLY A 469 -2.72 -5.57 -24.62
C GLY A 469 -3.14 -4.13 -24.83
#